data_AF-T0VEU2-F1
#
_entry.id   AF-T0VEU2-F1
#
_cell.length_a   1.000
_cell.length_b   1.000
_cell.length_c   1.000
_cell.angle_alpha   90.00
_cell.angle_beta   90.00
_cell.angle_gamma   90.00
#
_symmetry.space_group_name_H-M   'P 1'
#
loop_
_entity.id
_entity.type
_entity.pdbx_description
1 polymer ?
#
loop_
_entity_poly.entity_id
_entity_poly.type
_entity_poly.pdbx_seq_one_letter_code
_entity_poly.pdbx_strand_id
1 'polypeptide(L)'
;MGIVLPHGVLFRGAAEGTIRQALLEMGAIDAVIGLPANIFFGTSIPTTVIILKKNRSRRDVLFIDASQDFEKQKNQNVLLDEHIDKIVSTYKKREDIERYAHVASFDEIQENDFNLNIPRYVDTFEEEEPVDLVAVNTNLLKINEELVQQDQTLLSLINDFSESEENQAMIESMRLLLRGGHDE
;
A
#
# COMPACT_ATOMS: atom_id res chain seq x y z
N MET A 1 -28.17 -5.99 5.32
CA MET A 1 -27.99 -4.54 5.13
C MET A 1 -26.50 -4.29 4.96
N GLY A 2 -26.06 -3.58 3.93
CA GLY A 2 -24.68 -3.13 3.79
C GLY A 2 -24.57 -1.66 4.16
N ILE A 3 -23.56 -1.27 4.93
CA ILE A 3 -23.29 0.13 5.29
C ILE A 3 -21.84 0.44 4.95
N VAL A 4 -21.60 1.59 4.31
CA VAL A 4 -20.25 2.10 4.04
C VAL A 4 -19.81 2.99 5.20
N LEU A 5 -18.62 2.72 5.77
CA LEU A 5 -18.07 3.45 6.90
C LEU A 5 -16.56 3.68 6.72
N PRO A 6 -15.97 4.70 7.37
CA PRO A 6 -14.51 4.81 7.50
C PRO A 6 -13.95 3.65 8.33
N HIS A 7 -12.68 3.28 8.12
CA HIS A 7 -12.03 2.19 8.87
C HIS A 7 -12.00 2.38 10.40
N GLY A 8 -12.06 3.63 10.87
CA GLY A 8 -12.01 3.94 12.31
C GLY A 8 -13.03 3.16 13.15
N VAL A 9 -14.23 2.90 12.62
CA VAL A 9 -15.28 2.16 13.35
C VAL A 9 -14.88 0.73 13.71
N LEU A 10 -13.89 0.16 13.01
CA LEU A 10 -13.43 -1.21 13.19
C LEU A 10 -12.58 -1.37 14.46
N PHE A 11 -11.93 -0.30 14.93
CA PHE A 11 -10.92 -0.42 15.99
C PHE A 11 -10.96 0.69 17.04
N ARG A 12 -11.61 1.82 16.78
CA ARG A 12 -11.75 2.89 17.79
C ARG A 12 -12.45 2.36 19.04
N GLY A 13 -11.94 2.78 20.20
CA GLY A 13 -12.44 2.36 21.51
C GLY A 13 -13.62 3.21 22.01
N ALA A 14 -13.73 3.31 23.34
CA ALA A 14 -14.79 4.04 24.03
C ALA A 14 -16.20 3.62 23.55
N ALA A 15 -17.10 4.57 23.29
CA ALA A 15 -18.47 4.29 22.88
C ALA A 15 -18.56 3.44 21.59
N GLU A 16 -17.69 3.69 20.60
CA GLU A 16 -17.67 2.91 19.36
C GLU A 16 -17.25 1.45 19.62
N GLY A 17 -16.29 1.23 20.52
CA GLY A 17 -15.88 -0.11 20.96
C GLY A 17 -17.01 -0.88 21.63
N THR A 18 -17.73 -0.23 22.56
CA THR A 18 -18.88 -0.85 23.24
C THR A 18 -19.99 -1.23 22.27
N ILE A 19 -20.30 -0.37 21.30
CA ILE A 19 -21.32 -0.66 20.27
C ILE A 19 -20.87 -1.83 19.40
N ARG A 20 -19.61 -1.83 18.95
CA ARG A 20 -19.05 -2.89 18.11
C ARG A 20 -19.09 -4.24 18.82
N GLN A 21 -18.65 -4.29 20.08
CA GLN A 21 -18.72 -5.51 20.89
C GLN A 21 -20.16 -6.03 21.00
N ALA A 22 -21.12 -5.17 21.35
CA ALA A 22 -22.52 -5.58 21.43
C ALA A 22 -23.06 -6.13 20.10
N LEU A 23 -22.69 -5.52 18.96
CA LEU A 23 -23.07 -6.02 17.63
C LEU A 23 -22.46 -7.39 17.32
N LEU A 24 -21.21 -7.64 17.73
CA LEU A 24 -20.54 -8.92 17.57
C LEU A 24 -21.15 -10.00 18.46
N GLU A 25 -21.43 -9.69 19.74
CA GLU A 25 -22.06 -10.60 20.68
C GLU A 25 -23.46 -11.05 20.22
N MET A 26 -24.22 -10.13 19.61
CA MET A 26 -25.50 -10.42 18.96
C MET A 26 -25.37 -11.20 17.64
N GLY A 27 -24.15 -11.43 17.14
CA GLY A 27 -23.91 -12.04 15.82
C GLY A 27 -24.42 -11.19 14.65
N ALA A 28 -24.55 -9.87 14.84
CA ALA A 28 -25.17 -8.97 13.87
C ALA A 28 -24.24 -8.63 12.70
N ILE A 29 -22.92 -8.62 12.91
CA ILE A 29 -21.90 -8.39 11.89
C ILE A 29 -21.60 -9.70 11.17
N ASP A 30 -21.88 -9.79 9.86
CA ASP A 30 -21.68 -10.99 9.04
C ASP A 30 -20.39 -10.93 8.22
N ALA A 31 -20.02 -9.74 7.74
CA ALA A 31 -18.78 -9.51 7.01
C ALA A 31 -18.28 -8.06 7.15
N VAL A 32 -16.97 -7.89 7.03
CA VAL A 32 -16.24 -6.62 6.93
C VAL A 32 -15.41 -6.68 5.65
N ILE A 33 -15.67 -5.77 4.71
CA ILE A 33 -15.03 -5.74 3.39
C ILE A 33 -14.24 -4.44 3.29
N GLY A 34 -12.92 -4.52 3.21
CA GLY A 34 -12.04 -3.38 2.96
C GLY A 34 -12.11 -2.98 1.50
N LEU A 35 -12.40 -1.71 1.21
CA LEU A 35 -12.40 -1.19 -0.14
C LEU A 35 -11.09 -0.45 -0.45
N PRO A 36 -10.75 -0.29 -1.74
CA PRO A 36 -9.62 0.53 -2.16
C PRO A 36 -9.71 1.96 -1.64
N ALA A 37 -8.56 2.57 -1.41
CA ALA A 37 -8.46 4.00 -1.15
C ALA A 37 -8.93 4.81 -2.36
N ASN A 38 -9.30 6.07 -2.14
CA ASN A 38 -9.59 7.04 -3.20
C ASN A 38 -10.70 6.63 -4.20
N ILE A 39 -11.66 5.80 -3.80
CA ILE A 39 -12.83 5.43 -4.64
C ILE A 39 -14.00 6.40 -4.51
N PHE A 40 -14.06 7.16 -3.41
CA PHE A 40 -15.14 8.10 -3.12
C PHE A 40 -14.72 9.53 -3.47
N PHE A 41 -15.64 10.30 -4.05
CA PHE A 41 -15.41 11.71 -4.30
C PHE A 41 -15.22 12.48 -2.99
N GLY A 42 -14.21 13.34 -2.93
CA GLY A 42 -13.97 14.24 -1.79
C GLY A 42 -13.13 13.66 -0.65
N THR A 43 -12.68 12.40 -0.72
CA THR A 43 -11.73 11.84 0.24
C THR A 43 -10.89 10.71 -0.37
N SER A 44 -9.61 10.69 -0.06
CA SER A 44 -8.70 9.61 -0.44
C SER A 44 -8.61 8.50 0.61
N ILE A 45 -9.32 8.64 1.74
CA ILE A 45 -9.28 7.69 2.85
C ILE A 45 -9.93 6.36 2.42
N PRO A 46 -9.32 5.19 2.72
CA PRO A 46 -9.94 3.90 2.51
C PRO A 46 -11.18 3.72 3.40
N THR A 47 -12.19 3.06 2.84
CA THR A 47 -13.47 2.80 3.51
C THR A 47 -13.73 1.31 3.60
N THR A 48 -14.72 0.92 4.38
CA THR A 48 -15.17 -0.47 4.50
C THR A 48 -16.67 -0.58 4.27
N VAL A 49 -17.11 -1.71 3.73
CA VAL A 49 -18.51 -2.13 3.76
C VAL A 49 -18.69 -3.13 4.90
N ILE A 50 -19.58 -2.80 5.84
CA ILE A 50 -20.00 -3.73 6.88
C ILE A 50 -21.36 -4.33 6.50
N ILE A 51 -21.43 -5.66 6.46
CA ILE A 51 -22.66 -6.40 6.21
C ILE A 51 -23.29 -6.78 7.54
N LEU A 52 -24.46 -6.21 7.82
CA LEU A 52 -25.28 -6.56 8.97
C LEU A 52 -26.42 -7.50 8.59
N LYS A 53 -26.60 -8.55 9.38
CA LYS A 53 -27.65 -9.57 9.16
C LYS A 53 -28.21 -10.04 10.51
N LYS A 54 -29.54 -10.12 10.59
CA LYS A 54 -30.29 -10.53 11.79
C LYS A 54 -30.50 -12.05 11.82
N ASN A 55 -30.76 -12.58 13.02
CA ASN A 55 -31.18 -13.98 13.25
C ASN A 55 -30.21 -15.01 12.65
N ARG A 56 -28.91 -14.81 12.87
CA ARG A 56 -27.88 -15.77 12.47
C ARG A 56 -27.65 -16.76 13.62
N SER A 57 -27.43 -18.02 13.26
CA SER A 57 -26.98 -19.06 14.20
C SER A 57 -25.48 -18.98 14.51
N ARG A 58 -24.72 -18.28 13.65
CA ARG A 58 -23.26 -18.12 13.73
C ARG A 58 -22.88 -16.68 14.10
N ARG A 59 -21.73 -16.52 14.75
CA ARG A 59 -21.18 -15.24 15.21
C ARG A 59 -19.78 -14.93 14.62
N ASP A 60 -19.34 -15.76 13.70
CA ASP A 60 -18.13 -15.53 12.90
C ASP A 60 -18.32 -14.36 11.92
N VAL A 61 -17.21 -13.71 11.58
CA VAL A 61 -17.17 -12.56 10.68
C VAL A 61 -16.25 -12.89 9.51
N LEU A 62 -16.74 -12.72 8.30
CA LEU A 62 -15.89 -12.82 7.11
C LEU A 62 -15.17 -11.49 6.90
N PHE A 63 -13.85 -11.54 6.87
CA PHE A 63 -13.01 -10.43 6.45
C PHE A 63 -12.63 -10.60 4.98
N ILE A 64 -12.72 -9.53 4.20
CA ILE A 64 -12.22 -9.47 2.82
C ILE A 64 -11.40 -8.20 2.69
N ASP A 65 -10.14 -8.31 2.26
CA ASP A 65 -9.31 -7.17 1.88
C ASP A 65 -9.32 -6.99 0.36
N ALA A 66 -10.21 -6.12 -0.13
CA ALA A 66 -10.24 -5.72 -1.53
C ALA A 66 -9.50 -4.40 -1.77
N SER A 67 -8.57 -4.00 -0.89
CA SER A 67 -7.84 -2.73 -1.01
C SER A 67 -7.03 -2.60 -2.30
N GLN A 68 -6.60 -3.72 -2.88
CA GLN A 68 -5.85 -3.81 -4.14
C GLN A 68 -6.74 -4.01 -5.38
N ASP A 69 -8.05 -4.25 -5.20
CA ASP A 69 -8.96 -4.52 -6.32
C ASP A 69 -9.47 -3.21 -6.94
N PHE A 70 -8.63 -2.49 -7.68
CA PHE A 70 -9.01 -1.26 -8.37
C PHE A 70 -8.22 -0.99 -9.64
N GLU A 71 -8.84 -0.27 -10.57
CA GLU A 71 -8.14 0.40 -11.65
C GLU A 71 -7.79 1.83 -11.21
N LYS A 72 -6.50 2.17 -11.31
CA LYS A 72 -6.02 3.52 -11.00
C LYS A 72 -6.41 4.48 -12.12
N GLN A 73 -7.23 5.48 -11.80
CA GLN A 73 -7.52 6.59 -12.71
C GLN A 73 -7.02 7.92 -12.14
N LYS A 74 -7.14 9.00 -12.93
CA LYS A 74 -6.52 10.29 -12.63
C LYS A 74 -6.99 10.91 -11.31
N ASN A 75 -8.30 10.85 -11.03
CA ASN A 75 -8.91 11.55 -9.89
C ASN A 75 -9.38 10.60 -8.79
N GLN A 76 -9.84 9.41 -9.17
CA GLN A 76 -10.37 8.41 -8.25
C GLN A 76 -10.02 7.01 -8.75
N ASN A 77 -9.89 6.07 -7.83
CA ASN A 77 -9.78 4.65 -8.16
C ASN A 77 -11.17 4.11 -8.54
N VAL A 78 -11.21 3.18 -9.48
CA VAL A 78 -12.47 2.59 -9.97
C VAL A 78 -12.47 1.09 -9.69
N LEU A 79 -13.55 0.63 -9.07
CA LEU A 79 -13.87 -0.79 -8.97
C LEU A 79 -14.47 -1.22 -10.32
N LEU A 80 -13.74 -2.05 -11.07
CA LEU A 80 -14.23 -2.67 -12.29
C LEU A 80 -15.21 -3.81 -11.94
N ASP A 81 -16.01 -4.24 -12.91
CA ASP A 81 -16.98 -5.33 -12.72
C ASP A 81 -16.30 -6.62 -12.24
N GLU A 82 -15.10 -6.94 -12.74
CA GLU A 82 -14.32 -8.11 -12.33
C GLU A 82 -13.91 -8.07 -10.85
N HIS A 83 -13.59 -6.88 -10.33
CA HIS A 83 -13.28 -6.68 -8.92
C HIS A 83 -14.51 -6.93 -8.05
N ILE A 84 -15.65 -6.39 -8.48
CA ILE A 84 -16.93 -6.56 -7.78
C ILE A 84 -17.32 -8.04 -7.77
N ASP A 85 -17.18 -8.74 -8.89
CA ASP A 85 -17.50 -10.16 -9.00
C ASP A 85 -16.60 -11.02 -8.10
N LYS A 86 -15.31 -10.70 -7.99
CA LYS A 86 -14.37 -11.36 -7.06
C LYS A 86 -14.81 -11.16 -5.60
N ILE A 87 -15.13 -9.93 -5.19
CA ILE A 87 -15.59 -9.62 -3.83
C ILE A 87 -16.90 -10.36 -3.52
N VAL A 88 -17.88 -10.28 -4.44
CA VAL A 88 -19.21 -10.87 -4.25
C VAL A 88 -19.15 -12.40 -4.24
N SER A 89 -18.34 -13.00 -5.12
CA SER A 89 -18.17 -14.45 -5.15
C SER A 89 -17.49 -14.96 -3.88
N THR A 90 -16.47 -14.25 -3.39
CA THR A 90 -15.79 -14.55 -2.12
C THR A 90 -16.75 -14.44 -0.94
N TYR A 91 -17.56 -13.38 -0.88
CA TYR A 91 -18.59 -13.23 0.14
C TYR A 91 -19.65 -14.36 0.12
N LYS A 92 -20.06 -14.79 -1.07
CA LYS A 92 -21.05 -15.87 -1.24
C LYS A 92 -20.50 -17.24 -0.84
N LYS A 93 -19.26 -17.54 -1.21
CA LYS A 93 -18.59 -18.81 -0.87
C LYS A 93 -18.24 -18.87 0.61
N ARG A 94 -17.75 -17.75 1.15
CA ARG A 94 -17.37 -17.59 2.55
C ARG A 94 -16.33 -18.62 2.98
N GLU A 95 -15.23 -18.58 2.25
CA GLU A 95 -14.07 -19.45 2.42
C GLU A 95 -12.83 -18.57 2.63
N ASP A 96 -11.83 -19.14 3.30
CA ASP A 96 -10.54 -18.49 3.44
C ASP A 96 -9.83 -18.46 2.09
N ILE A 97 -9.22 -17.32 1.78
CA ILE A 97 -8.42 -17.12 0.59
C ILE A 97 -7.15 -16.42 1.05
N GLU A 98 -6.01 -17.07 0.80
CA GLU A 98 -4.69 -16.56 1.15
C GLU A 98 -4.53 -15.09 0.71
N ARG A 99 -4.11 -14.24 1.66
CA ARG A 99 -3.92 -12.78 1.48
C ARG A 99 -5.15 -12.01 1.01
N TYR A 100 -6.36 -12.57 1.07
CA TYR A 100 -7.55 -11.89 0.56
C TYR A 100 -8.76 -12.00 1.48
N ALA A 101 -9.04 -13.17 2.06
CA ALA A 101 -10.22 -13.36 2.88
C ALA A 101 -9.97 -14.36 4.01
N HIS A 102 -10.60 -14.12 5.15
CA HIS A 102 -10.52 -14.99 6.33
C HIS A 102 -11.85 -15.00 7.08
N VAL A 103 -12.34 -16.18 7.46
CA VAL A 103 -13.54 -16.36 8.28
C VAL A 103 -13.11 -16.47 9.75
N ALA A 104 -13.04 -15.32 10.41
CA ALA A 104 -12.63 -15.28 11.80
C ALA A 104 -13.74 -15.80 12.72
N SER A 105 -13.36 -16.69 13.64
CA SER A 105 -14.27 -17.18 14.67
C SER A 105 -14.60 -16.09 15.69
N PHE A 106 -15.70 -16.25 16.44
CA PHE A 106 -16.02 -15.31 17.51
C PHE A 106 -14.94 -15.28 18.60
N ASP A 107 -14.34 -16.44 18.90
CA ASP A 107 -13.31 -16.56 19.93
C ASP A 107 -12.02 -15.84 19.49
N GLU A 108 -11.61 -16.00 18.22
CA GLU A 108 -10.49 -15.25 17.62
C GLU A 108 -10.72 -13.72 17.65
N ILE A 109 -11.95 -13.27 17.40
CA ILE A 109 -12.30 -11.85 17.48
C ILE A 109 -12.24 -11.36 18.93
N GLN A 110 -12.62 -12.19 19.89
CA GLN A 110 -12.55 -11.87 21.31
C GLN A 110 -11.10 -11.80 21.79
N GLU A 111 -10.22 -12.70 21.35
CA GLU A 111 -8.77 -12.66 21.59
C GLU A 111 -8.14 -11.38 21.03
N ASN A 112 -8.70 -10.84 19.94
CA ASN A 112 -8.31 -9.56 19.35
C ASN A 112 -9.01 -8.34 19.99
N ASP A 113 -9.55 -8.45 21.20
CA ASP A 113 -10.24 -7.35 21.92
C ASP A 113 -11.40 -6.72 21.12
N PHE A 114 -12.13 -7.54 20.35
CA PHE A 114 -13.19 -7.11 19.44
C PHE A 114 -12.73 -6.06 18.40
N ASN A 115 -11.43 -6.04 18.10
CA ASN A 115 -10.86 -5.20 17.07
C ASN A 115 -11.08 -5.87 15.70
N LEU A 116 -11.79 -5.18 14.81
CA LEU A 116 -12.11 -5.68 13.47
C LEU A 116 -11.19 -5.09 12.39
N ASN A 117 -10.01 -4.57 12.76
CA ASN A 117 -9.04 -4.08 11.79
C ASN A 117 -8.60 -5.22 10.87
N ILE A 118 -8.81 -5.07 9.56
CA ILE A 118 -8.67 -6.13 8.56
C ILE A 118 -7.27 -6.79 8.57
N PRO A 119 -6.15 -6.05 8.69
CA PRO A 119 -4.81 -6.65 8.72
C PRO A 119 -4.54 -7.58 9.92
N ARG A 120 -5.45 -7.66 10.91
CA ARG A 120 -5.36 -8.65 11.99
C ARG A 120 -5.82 -10.04 11.58
N TYR A 121 -6.59 -10.14 10.51
CA TYR A 121 -7.26 -11.36 10.06
C TYR A 121 -6.84 -11.77 8.65
N VAL A 122 -6.51 -10.79 7.80
CA VAL A 122 -6.01 -11.03 6.45
C VAL A 122 -4.60 -10.46 6.40
N ASP A 123 -3.61 -11.35 6.45
CA ASP A 123 -2.22 -10.96 6.25
C ASP A 123 -1.98 -10.74 4.77
N THR A 124 -1.76 -9.48 4.38
CA THR A 124 -1.46 -9.09 3.00
C THR A 124 0.03 -8.84 2.78
N PHE A 125 0.88 -9.19 3.75
CA PHE A 125 2.31 -9.04 3.61
C PHE A 125 2.85 -9.98 2.53
N GLU A 126 3.57 -9.40 1.57
CA GLU A 126 4.43 -10.12 0.65
C GLU A 126 5.83 -10.09 1.23
N GLU A 127 6.42 -11.27 1.47
CA GLU A 127 7.86 -11.33 1.73
C GLU A 127 8.58 -10.81 0.48
N GLU A 128 9.24 -9.66 0.61
CA GLU A 128 10.08 -9.15 -0.47
C GLU A 128 11.15 -10.19 -0.81
N GLU A 129 11.34 -10.46 -2.10
CA GLU A 129 12.42 -11.32 -2.57
C GLU A 129 13.75 -10.82 -1.98
N PRO A 130 14.59 -11.72 -1.42
CA PRO A 130 15.84 -11.32 -0.81
C PRO A 130 16.70 -10.60 -1.84
N VAL A 131 17.07 -9.35 -1.52
CA VAL A 131 17.89 -8.52 -2.40
C VAL A 131 19.26 -9.19 -2.60
N ASP A 132 19.64 -9.43 -3.86
CA ASP A 132 20.99 -9.87 -4.19
C ASP A 132 22.00 -8.73 -3.97
N LEU A 133 22.62 -8.72 -2.80
CA LEU A 133 23.62 -7.73 -2.41
C LEU A 133 24.85 -7.72 -3.34
N VAL A 134 25.17 -8.86 -3.98
CA VAL A 134 26.30 -8.95 -4.92
C VAL A 134 25.95 -8.25 -6.22
N ALA A 135 24.74 -8.45 -6.75
CA ALA A 135 24.26 -7.73 -7.92
C ALA A 135 24.19 -6.22 -7.68
N VAL A 136 23.71 -5.79 -6.51
CA VAL A 136 23.66 -4.36 -6.13
C VAL A 136 25.05 -3.75 -6.08
N ASN A 137 26.02 -4.40 -5.43
CA ASN A 137 27.40 -3.91 -5.38
C ASN A 137 28.06 -3.85 -6.77
N THR A 138 27.80 -4.84 -7.61
CA THR A 138 28.32 -4.87 -8.99
C THR A 138 27.76 -3.69 -9.80
N ASN A 139 26.46 -3.41 -9.66
CA ASN A 139 25.84 -2.25 -10.29
C ASN A 139 26.40 -0.93 -9.76
N LEU A 140 26.63 -0.81 -8.46
CA LEU A 140 27.27 0.37 -7.86
C LEU A 140 28.66 0.64 -8.43
N LEU A 141 29.49 -0.40 -8.53
CA LEU A 141 30.82 -0.29 -9.13
C LEU A 141 30.73 0.18 -10.58
N LYS A 142 29.82 -0.41 -11.36
CA LYS A 142 29.61 -0.04 -12.75
C LYS A 142 29.12 1.41 -12.91
N ILE A 143 28.18 1.85 -12.07
CA ILE A 143 27.69 3.24 -12.07
C ILE A 143 28.82 4.22 -11.74
N ASN A 144 29.69 3.88 -10.78
CA ASN A 144 30.85 4.70 -10.46
C ASN A 144 31.85 4.78 -11.62
N GLU A 145 32.11 3.68 -12.32
CA GLU A 145 32.95 3.69 -13.53
C GLU A 145 32.33 4.55 -14.64
N GLU A 146 31.02 4.43 -14.87
CA GLU A 146 30.28 5.25 -15.85
C GLU A 146 30.30 6.74 -15.48
N LEU A 147 30.17 7.08 -14.19
CA LEU A 147 30.30 8.46 -13.69
C LEU A 147 31.67 9.05 -14.02
N VAL A 148 32.75 8.33 -13.73
CA VAL A 148 34.12 8.79 -14.04
C VAL A 148 34.30 9.02 -15.54
N GLN A 149 33.76 8.14 -16.39
CA GLN A 149 33.83 8.30 -17.84
C GLN A 149 33.01 9.52 -18.33
N GLN A 150 31.83 9.74 -17.76
CA GLN A 150 30.99 10.88 -18.10
C GLN A 150 31.64 12.19 -17.66
N ASP A 151 32.26 12.24 -16.47
CA ASP A 151 32.99 13.41 -16.00
C ASP A 151 34.18 13.75 -16.90
N GLN A 152 34.94 12.74 -17.36
CA GLN A 152 36.01 12.94 -18.33
C GLN A 152 35.50 13.48 -19.67
N THR A 153 34.37 12.94 -20.14
CA THR A 153 33.74 13.39 -21.39
C THR A 153 33.22 14.82 -21.27
N LEU A 154 32.61 15.17 -20.14
CA LEU A 154 32.16 16.52 -19.85
C LEU A 154 33.35 17.50 -19.80
N LEU A 155 34.45 17.11 -19.15
CA LEU A 155 35.68 17.90 -19.11
C LEU A 155 36.30 18.13 -20.49
N SER A 156 36.29 17.12 -21.38
CA SER A 156 36.79 17.30 -22.75
C SER A 156 35.91 18.26 -23.54
N LEU A 157 34.59 18.13 -23.45
CA LEU A 157 33.67 19.06 -24.11
C LEU A 157 33.83 20.50 -23.62
N ILE A 158 34.03 20.70 -22.31
CA ILE A 158 34.32 22.01 -21.72
C ILE A 158 35.62 22.61 -22.27
N ASN A 159 36.65 21.78 -22.48
CA ASN A 159 37.91 22.24 -23.07
C ASN A 159 37.75 22.64 -24.55
N ASP A 160 36.96 21.89 -25.32
CA ASP A 160 36.70 22.19 -26.73
C ASP A 160 35.91 23.51 -26.91
N PHE A 161 35.09 23.90 -25.92
CA PHE A 161 34.33 25.16 -25.92
C PHE A 161 35.16 26.40 -25.49
N SER A 162 36.41 26.24 -25.04
CA SER A 162 37.15 27.26 -24.28
C SER A 162 37.92 28.31 -25.09
N GLU A 163 37.63 28.51 -26.38
CA GLU A 163 38.30 29.50 -27.23
C GLU A 163 37.85 30.97 -27.00
N SER A 164 36.90 31.26 -26.12
CA SER A 164 36.46 32.65 -25.81
C SER A 164 36.80 33.10 -24.38
N GLU A 165 37.37 34.31 -24.25
CA GLU A 165 37.80 34.92 -22.97
C GLU A 165 36.65 35.13 -21.96
N GLU A 166 35.39 35.24 -22.42
CA GLU A 166 34.20 35.41 -21.55
C GLU A 166 33.84 34.16 -20.73
N ASN A 167 34.25 32.96 -21.17
CA ASN A 167 33.79 31.69 -20.56
C ASN A 167 34.76 31.09 -19.52
N GLN A 168 35.97 31.64 -19.37
CA GLN A 168 37.03 31.05 -18.51
C GLN A 168 36.63 30.90 -17.04
N ALA A 169 35.93 31.90 -16.47
CA ALA A 169 35.50 31.86 -15.06
C ALA A 169 34.42 30.78 -14.80
N MET A 170 33.51 30.56 -15.76
CA MET A 170 32.50 29.50 -15.67
C MET A 170 33.18 28.13 -15.74
N ILE A 171 34.16 27.98 -16.64
CA ILE A 171 34.92 26.74 -16.86
C ILE A 171 35.72 26.34 -15.60
N GLU A 172 36.37 27.28 -14.93
CA GLU A 172 37.10 26.99 -13.68
C GLU A 172 36.16 26.55 -12.55
N SER A 173 34.98 27.15 -12.42
CA SER A 173 34.00 26.74 -11.40
C SER A 173 33.44 25.34 -11.65
N MET A 174 33.17 24.98 -12.91
CA MET A 174 32.74 23.61 -13.28
C MET A 174 33.84 22.57 -13.02
N ARG A 175 35.11 22.90 -13.31
CA ARG A 175 36.25 22.01 -12.98
C ARG A 175 36.41 21.79 -11.49
N LEU A 176 36.12 22.79 -10.65
CA LEU A 176 36.18 22.67 -9.20
C LEU A 176 35.08 21.75 -8.66
N LEU A 177 33.85 21.86 -9.18
CA LEU A 177 32.73 20.99 -8.82
C LEU A 177 32.99 19.52 -9.19
N LEU A 178 33.55 19.26 -10.37
CA LEU A 178 33.86 17.90 -10.84
C LEU A 178 35.06 17.25 -10.13
N ARG A 179 35.97 18.05 -9.56
CA ARG A 179 37.10 17.54 -8.75
C ARG A 179 36.72 17.25 -7.29
N GLY A 180 35.65 17.86 -6.78
CA GLY A 180 35.23 17.78 -5.38
C GLY A 180 34.62 16.45 -4.92
N GLY A 181 34.73 15.37 -5.71
CA GLY A 181 34.21 14.04 -5.37
C GLY A 181 35.25 12.92 -5.26
N HIS A 182 36.55 13.23 -5.40
CA HIS A 182 37.62 12.21 -5.46
C HIS A 182 38.71 12.30 -4.39
N ASP A 183 38.53 13.14 -3.36
CA ASP A 183 39.42 13.15 -2.20
C ASP A 183 38.72 12.53 -0.97
N GLU A 184 38.64 11.19 -0.95
CA GLU A 184 38.74 10.31 0.24
C GLU A 184 39.28 8.93 -0.18
#